data_AF-A0A662RS31-F1
#
_entry.id   AF-A0A662RS31-F1
#
_cell.length_a   1.000
_cell.length_b   1.000
_cell.length_c   1.000
_cell.angle_alpha   90.00
_cell.angle_beta   90.00
_cell.angle_gamma   90.00
#
_symmetry.space_group_name_H-M   'P 1'
#
loop_
_entity.id
_entity.type
_entity.pdbx_description
1 polymer ?
#
loop_
_entity_poly.entity_id
_entity_poly.type
_entity_poly.pdbx_seq_one_letter_code
_entity_poly.pdbx_strand_id
1 'polypeptide(L)'
;ISLAHLTPKTLKRIKGRIIGQKGKTRRVIETLTGVKISVYGKTVSLIGYPEQIKVAREAIEMLIKGTPHSTVYTFLERKRRALEPEW
;
A
#
# COMPACT_ATOMS: atom_id res chain seq x y z
N ILE A 1 8.88 1.80 5.21
CA ILE A 1 8.99 2.93 4.26
C ILE A 1 9.05 4.24 5.06
N SER A 2 10.13 5.01 4.94
CA SER A 2 10.29 6.29 5.64
C SER A 2 9.76 7.46 4.81
N LEU A 3 8.93 8.30 5.44
CA LEU A 3 8.34 9.52 4.88
C LEU A 3 8.95 10.78 5.51
N ALA A 4 10.09 10.65 6.21
CA ALA A 4 10.64 11.70 7.06
C ALA A 4 11.11 12.95 6.31
N HIS A 5 11.49 12.80 5.05
CA HIS A 5 11.94 13.87 4.16
C HIS A 5 10.80 14.75 3.62
N LEU A 6 9.54 14.40 3.87
CA LEU A 6 8.38 15.09 3.31
C LEU A 6 7.89 16.23 4.20
N THR A 7 7.44 17.33 3.57
CA THR A 7 6.80 18.44 4.28
C THR A 7 5.48 18.00 4.94
N PRO A 8 5.02 18.68 6.01
CA PRO A 8 3.78 18.32 6.70
C PRO A 8 2.55 18.27 5.80
N LYS A 9 2.44 19.19 4.83
CA LYS A 9 1.35 19.24 3.84
C LYS A 9 1.37 18.01 2.93
N THR A 10 2.53 17.67 2.38
CA THR A 10 2.70 16.51 1.51
C THR A 10 2.47 15.20 2.27
N LEU A 11 2.95 15.12 3.51
CA LEU A 11 2.73 13.98 4.40
C LEU A 11 1.25 13.74 4.68
N LYS A 12 0.46 14.79 4.98
CA LYS A 12 -0.99 14.67 5.20
C LYS A 12 -1.70 14.11 3.96
N ARG A 13 -1.33 14.60 2.77
CA ARG A 13 -1.89 14.11 1.50
C ARG A 13 -1.55 12.64 1.25
N ILE A 14 -0.29 12.25 1.40
CA ILE A 14 0.18 10.88 1.17
C ILE A 14 -0.47 9.90 2.15
N LYS A 15 -0.53 10.24 3.44
CA LYS A 15 -1.28 9.43 4.43
C LYS A 15 -2.73 9.25 4.01
N GLY A 16 -3.39 10.32 3.56
CA GLY A 16 -4.76 10.26 3.05
C GLY A 16 -4.91 9.30 1.87
N ARG A 17 -3.93 9.25 0.95
CA ARG A 17 -3.95 8.31 -0.18
C ARG A 17 -3.72 6.86 0.24
N ILE A 18 -2.78 6.61 1.15
CA ILE A 18 -2.46 5.26 1.64
C ILE A 18 -3.61 4.69 2.48
N ILE A 19 -4.15 5.49 3.40
CA ILE A 19 -5.26 5.07 4.27
C ILE A 19 -6.55 4.97 3.44
N GLY A 20 -6.80 5.94 2.56
CA GLY A 20 -8.06 6.07 1.84
C GLY A 20 -9.23 6.45 2.76
N GLN A 21 -10.41 6.61 2.16
CA GLN A 21 -11.62 6.96 2.91
C GLN A 21 -11.94 5.88 3.94
N LYS A 22 -12.01 6.24 5.23
CA LYS A 22 -12.25 5.31 6.36
C LYS A 22 -11.31 4.10 6.40
N GLY A 23 -10.10 4.21 5.85
CA GLY A 23 -9.15 3.09 5.79
C GLY A 23 -9.40 2.11 4.64
N LYS A 24 -10.30 2.41 3.69
CA LYS A 24 -10.68 1.51 2.59
C LYS A 24 -9.47 1.07 1.75
N THR A 25 -8.63 2.01 1.33
CA THR A 25 -7.46 1.69 0.48
C THR A 25 -6.48 0.79 1.20
N ARG A 26 -6.17 1.09 2.46
CA ARG A 26 -5.31 0.23 3.29
C ARG A 26 -5.87 -1.19 3.37
N ARG A 27 -7.16 -1.34 3.69
CA ARG A 27 -7.83 -2.65 3.79
C ARG A 27 -7.79 -3.43 2.48
N VAL A 28 -7.98 -2.76 1.34
CA VAL A 28 -7.90 -3.39 0.02
C VAL A 28 -6.50 -3.94 -0.23
N ILE A 29 -5.45 -3.16 0.04
CA ILE A 29 -4.06 -3.64 -0.12
C ILE A 29 -3.81 -4.83 0.81
N GLU A 30 -4.19 -4.72 2.08
CA GLU A 30 -4.05 -5.81 3.07
C GLU A 30 -4.77 -7.09 2.61
N THR A 31 -5.99 -6.97 2.08
CA THR A 31 -6.80 -8.12 1.63
C THR A 31 -6.23 -8.78 0.37
N LEU A 32 -5.79 -7.98 -0.61
CA LEU A 32 -5.31 -8.49 -1.89
C LEU A 32 -3.89 -9.05 -1.83
N THR A 33 -3.08 -8.60 -0.88
CA THR A 33 -1.68 -9.04 -0.74
C THR A 33 -1.45 -9.98 0.44
N GLY A 34 -2.37 -10.06 1.39
CA GLY A 34 -2.20 -10.86 2.61
C GLY A 34 -1.29 -10.22 3.66
N VAL A 35 -0.79 -9.01 3.44
CA VAL A 35 0.06 -8.31 4.42
C VAL A 35 -0.76 -7.52 5.43
N LYS A 36 -0.15 -7.17 6.57
CA LYS A 36 -0.64 -6.16 7.50
C LYS A 36 0.12 -4.85 7.33
N ILE A 37 -0.60 -3.73 7.35
CA ILE A 37 -0.04 -2.39 7.13
C ILE A 37 -0.29 -1.53 8.37
N SER A 38 0.77 -0.92 8.89
CA SER A 38 0.67 0.12 9.92
C SER A 38 1.20 1.45 9.37
N VAL A 39 0.43 2.52 9.57
CA VAL A 39 0.81 3.88 9.16
C VAL A 39 0.85 4.75 10.41
N TYR A 40 2.04 5.13 10.86
CA TYR A 40 2.23 5.90 12.08
C TYR A 40 3.26 7.00 11.90
N GLY A 41 2.95 8.21 12.36
CA GLY A 41 3.88 9.34 12.32
C GLY A 41 4.42 9.61 10.91
N LYS A 42 5.69 9.29 10.68
CA LYS A 42 6.41 9.46 9.39
C LYS A 42 6.82 8.12 8.77
N THR A 43 6.21 7.01 9.19
CA THR A 43 6.64 5.66 8.83
C THR A 43 5.45 4.79 8.42
N VAL A 44 5.64 4.00 7.37
CA VAL A 44 4.73 2.92 6.98
C VAL A 44 5.45 1.59 7.16
N SER A 45 4.86 0.70 7.96
CA SER A 45 5.38 -0.63 8.28
C SER A 45 4.50 -1.71 7.63
N LEU A 46 5.14 -2.79 7.20
CA LEU A 46 4.54 -3.92 6.49
C LEU A 46 4.97 -5.21 7.17
N ILE A 47 4.04 -6.14 7.37
CA ILE A 47 4.31 -7.47 7.94
C ILE A 47 3.61 -8.51 7.07
N GLY A 48 4.33 -9.53 6.63
CA GLY A 48 3.85 -10.59 5.75
C GLY A 48 5.01 -11.40 5.15
N TYR A 49 4.71 -12.27 4.20
CA TYR A 49 5.75 -13.04 3.50
C TYR A 49 6.55 -12.14 2.53
N PRO A 50 7.81 -12.50 2.20
CA PRO A 50 8.67 -11.67 1.36
C PRO A 50 8.05 -11.29 0.01
N GLU A 51 7.38 -12.21 -0.69
CA GLU A 51 6.74 -11.90 -1.98
C GLU A 51 5.54 -10.97 -1.83
N GLN A 52 4.71 -11.19 -0.80
CA GLN A 52 3.57 -10.35 -0.48
C GLN A 52 4.01 -8.93 -0.11
N ILE A 53 5.07 -8.80 0.71
CA ILE A 53 5.65 -7.51 1.09
C ILE A 53 6.15 -6.75 -0.13
N LYS A 54 6.79 -7.43 -1.10
CA LYS A 54 7.25 -6.78 -2.35
C LYS A 54 6.08 -6.15 -3.10
N VAL A 55 5.00 -6.91 -3.31
CA VAL A 55 3.80 -6.41 -4.01
C VAL A 55 3.12 -5.26 -3.25
N ALA A 56 2.94 -5.41 -1.94
CA ALA A 56 2.31 -4.37 -1.12
C ALA A 56 3.15 -3.09 -1.06
N ARG A 57 4.48 -3.22 -0.98
CA ARG A 57 5.41 -2.10 -1.01
C ARG A 57 5.30 -1.33 -2.32
N GLU A 58 5.26 -2.03 -3.45
CA GLU A 58 5.12 -1.41 -4.76
C GLU A 58 3.80 -0.62 -4.88
N ALA A 59 2.69 -1.20 -4.42
CA ALA A 59 1.40 -0.51 -4.38
C ALA A 59 1.42 0.76 -3.51
N ILE A 60 2.09 0.72 -2.36
CA ILE A 60 2.25 1.90 -1.49
C ILE A 60 3.13 2.95 -2.18
N GLU A 61 4.21 2.56 -2.85
CA GLU A 61 5.07 3.46 -3.59
C GLU A 61 4.33 4.13 -4.76
N MET A 62 3.45 3.42 -5.47
CA MET A 62 2.56 4.00 -6.49
C MET A 62 1.65 5.08 -5.88
N LEU A 63 1.05 4.82 -4.71
CA LEU A 63 0.21 5.80 -4.03
C LEU A 63 0.99 7.05 -3.59
N ILE A 64 2.23 6.87 -3.12
CA ILE A 64 3.14 7.96 -2.76
C ILE A 64 3.50 8.81 -3.98
N LYS A 65 3.78 8.18 -5.13
CA LYS A 65 4.08 8.84 -6.41
C LYS A 65 2.88 9.55 -7.02
N GLY A 66 1.67 9.36 -6.47
CA GLY A 66 0.46 10.03 -6.92
C GLY A 66 -0.34 9.24 -7.97
N THR A 67 0.02 7.98 -8.23
CA THR A 67 -0.74 7.10 -9.13
C THR A 67 -2.20 6.99 -8.66
N PRO A 68 -3.19 7.05 -9.58
CA PRO A 68 -4.60 6.90 -9.24
C PRO A 68 -4.89 5.60 -8.51
N HIS A 69 -5.84 5.65 -7.55
CA HIS A 69 -6.26 4.47 -6.80
C HIS A 69 -6.77 3.34 -7.68
N SER A 70 -7.49 3.67 -8.78
CA SER A 70 -7.96 2.68 -9.76
C SER A 70 -6.80 1.87 -10.35
N THR A 71 -5.74 2.53 -10.80
CA THR A 71 -4.55 1.87 -11.34
C THR A 71 -3.85 0.99 -10.31
N VAL A 72 -3.81 1.44 -9.04
CA VAL A 72 -3.24 0.64 -7.94
C VAL A 72 -4.08 -0.61 -7.68
N TYR A 73 -5.41 -0.51 -7.73
CA TYR A 73 -6.29 -1.67 -7.55
C TYR A 73 -6.13 -2.68 -8.69
N THR A 74 -6.10 -2.23 -9.95
CA THR A 74 -5.84 -3.11 -11.09
C THR A 74 -4.48 -3.80 -11.01
N PHE A 75 -3.44 -3.08 -10.56
CA PHE A 75 -2.11 -3.66 -10.32
C PHE A 75 -2.16 -4.78 -9.27
N LEU A 76 -2.83 -4.54 -8.14
CA LEU A 76 -2.96 -5.51 -7.05
C LEU A 76 -3.76 -6.75 -7.48
N GLU A 77 -4.86 -6.58 -8.20
CA GLU A 77 -5.67 -7.69 -8.71
C GLU A 77 -4.89 -8.58 -9.68
N ARG A 78 -4.08 -7.99 -10.56
CA ARG A 78 -3.19 -8.74 -11.47
C ARG A 78 -2.13 -9.53 -10.71
N LYS A 79 -1.53 -8.93 -9.68
CA LYS A 79 -0.51 -9.59 -8.86
C LYS A 79 -1.09 -10.65 -7.94
N ARG A 80 -2.34 -10.52 -7.49
CA ARG A 80 -3.03 -11.54 -6.67
C ARG A 80 -3.05 -12.90 -7.37
N ARG A 81 -3.33 -12.94 -8.68
CA ARG A 81 -3.33 -14.19 -9.46
C ARG A 81 -1.98 -14.91 -9.46
N ALA A 82 -0.88 -14.18 -9.27
CA ALA A 82 0.47 -14.76 -9.18
C ALA A 82 0.87 -15.14 -7.75
N LEU A 83 0.08 -14.75 -6.74
CA LEU A 83 0.30 -15.04 -5.32
C LEU A 83 -0.64 -16.14 -4.79
N GLU A 84 -1.71 -16.49 -5.53
CA GLU A 84 -2.54 -17.66 -5.21
C GLU A 84 -1.72 -18.91 -5.52
N PRO A 85 -1.39 -19.75 -4.51
CA PRO A 85 -0.76 -21.03 -4.78
C PRO A 85 -1.73 -21.90 -5.59
N GLU A 86 -1.32 -22.28 -6.80
CA GLU A 86 -1.97 -23.36 -7.55
C GLU A 86 -1.67 -24.67 -6.79
N TRP A 87 -2.67 -25.21 -6.11
CA TRP A 87 -2.70 -26.59 -5.65
C TRP A 87 -4.07 -27.19 -5.98
#